data_AF-A0A1I7WMB2-F1
#
_entry.id   AF-A0A1I7WMB2-F1
#
_cell.length_a   1.000
_cell.length_b   1.000
_cell.length_c   1.000
_cell.angle_alpha   90.00
_cell.angle_beta   90.00
_cell.angle_gamma   90.00
#
_symmetry.space_group_name_H-M   'P 1'
#
loop_
_entity.id
_entity.type
_entity.pdbx_description
1 polymer ?
#
loop_
_entity_poly.entity_id
_entity_poly.type
_entity_poly.pdbx_seq_one_letter_code
_entity_poly.pdbx_strand_id
1 'polypeptide(L)'
;MSLSRLARYLLVDVKTNKLASRSQILSLSVRQCVPQVRLFQRGRRESRDVMFYVVSLGIVAIGVTFAAIPAYRIFCEQTSFGGLTQLAKDFEKIGNMKKVEDRLIRVQFNSDVPSSMRWEFKPLQHEIYVHPGETALAFYTARNPTDHPIVGISSYNLTPFQAAYYFNKIQCFCFEEQILNPGEQVGELSFLFLLFFLNHFIFFRKSRTVITDPNVDIPEFINHFWEQAKQLNSDHPCYAFHSLNSAHLVGVFDYLNGSLCNFSDSLFRLHWRFATDLPEMQTIIVCDGGRYALWRDEPRSNEILIVFASNNEHFPKIEIVGDNMEHVLIHLAGKDKHIIKGFLPQGTDIDNLRKQIKAVCARRRKKKLGKAPHDPGIWVKVVNDIGYRPITEDPRWFIK
;
A
#
# COMPACT_ATOMS: atom_id res chain seq x y z
N MET A 1 33.58 -36.10 -5.52
CA MET A 1 34.59 -36.65 -4.60
C MET A 1 34.65 -35.80 -3.34
N SER A 2 34.64 -36.46 -2.19
CA SER A 2 35.12 -36.00 -0.88
C SER A 2 34.34 -34.91 -0.12
N LEU A 3 33.43 -35.39 0.74
CA LEU A 3 33.20 -34.84 2.07
C LEU A 3 34.52 -34.81 2.86
N SER A 4 35.02 -33.63 3.21
CA SER A 4 35.95 -33.47 4.34
C SER A 4 36.21 -32.01 4.62
N ARG A 5 36.20 -31.62 5.92
CA ARG A 5 36.53 -30.30 6.50
C ARG A 5 35.31 -29.36 6.52
N LEU A 6 34.91 -28.70 7.60
CA LEU A 6 35.65 -28.20 8.76
C LEU A 6 34.62 -27.68 9.78
N ALA A 7 34.65 -28.19 11.00
CA ALA A 7 34.10 -27.56 12.20
C ALA A 7 34.37 -28.55 13.35
N ARG A 8 34.91 -28.20 14.50
CA ARG A 8 35.16 -26.93 15.15
C ARG A 8 36.20 -27.27 16.23
N TYR A 9 37.23 -26.45 16.40
CA TYR A 9 37.31 -25.55 17.55
C TYR A 9 36.99 -26.23 18.88
N LEU A 10 38.01 -26.48 19.71
CA LEU A 10 38.20 -25.81 21.01
C LEU A 10 39.31 -26.49 21.86
N LEU A 11 40.27 -25.66 22.26
CA LEU A 11 41.07 -25.69 23.51
C LEU A 11 42.12 -26.82 23.63
N VAL A 12 43.44 -26.60 23.59
CA VAL A 12 44.31 -25.64 24.33
C VAL A 12 44.02 -25.62 25.83
N ASP A 13 44.71 -26.45 26.60
CA ASP A 13 45.88 -26.10 27.44
C ASP A 13 46.12 -27.24 28.47
N VAL A 14 47.17 -28.04 28.33
CA VAL A 14 48.43 -27.94 29.11
C VAL A 14 48.21 -27.71 30.61
N LYS A 15 48.39 -28.76 31.40
CA LYS A 15 49.35 -28.73 32.53
C LYS A 15 49.77 -30.12 32.96
N THR A 16 51.03 -30.38 32.65
CA THR A 16 51.94 -31.35 33.23
C THR A 16 51.91 -31.34 34.76
N ASN A 17 51.99 -32.52 35.40
CA ASN A 17 52.98 -32.74 36.44
C ASN A 17 53.35 -34.22 36.58
N LYS A 18 54.64 -34.42 36.86
CA LYS A 18 55.44 -35.65 36.82
C LYS A 18 55.50 -36.31 38.20
N LEU A 19 56.09 -37.52 38.20
CA LEU A 19 56.74 -38.28 39.28
C LEU A 19 55.78 -39.19 40.07
N ALA A 20 56.05 -40.47 40.31
CA ALA A 20 57.26 -41.29 40.20
C ALA A 20 56.83 -42.74 39.86
N SER A 21 57.39 -43.39 38.83
CA SER A 21 58.62 -44.19 38.86
C SER A 21 58.72 -45.17 40.04
N ARG A 22 58.34 -46.43 39.78
CA ARG A 22 59.13 -47.59 40.20
C ARG A 22 58.93 -48.72 39.20
N SER A 23 59.95 -48.94 38.39
CA SER A 23 60.10 -50.01 37.42
C SER A 23 60.64 -51.27 38.08
N GLN A 24 60.15 -52.43 37.63
CA GLN A 24 60.88 -53.70 37.49
C GLN A 24 60.06 -54.52 36.48
N ILE A 25 60.37 -54.41 35.19
CA ILE A 25 61.15 -55.38 34.39
C ILE A 25 60.49 -56.77 34.38
N LEU A 26 59.85 -57.16 33.26
CA LEU A 26 60.35 -58.20 32.35
C LEU A 26 59.35 -58.56 31.22
N SER A 27 59.93 -58.68 30.03
CA SER A 27 59.54 -59.52 28.89
C SER A 27 58.17 -59.32 28.22
N LEU A 28 58.24 -58.63 27.09
CA LEU A 28 57.42 -58.86 25.90
C LEU A 28 57.50 -60.34 25.44
N SER A 29 56.34 -60.95 25.23
CA SER A 29 56.16 -62.05 24.26
C SER A 29 54.79 -61.91 23.60
N VAL A 30 54.83 -61.26 22.44
CA VAL A 30 54.04 -61.43 21.21
C VAL A 30 52.71 -62.20 21.31
N ARG A 31 51.64 -61.41 21.19
CA ARG A 31 50.48 -61.55 20.27
C ARG A 31 49.95 -62.96 19.99
N GLN A 32 48.71 -63.18 20.43
CA GLN A 32 47.68 -63.77 19.59
C GLN A 32 46.47 -62.83 19.53
N CYS A 33 46.04 -62.56 18.31
CA CYS A 33 44.92 -61.71 17.95
C CYS A 33 43.72 -62.62 17.65
N VAL A 34 42.60 -62.47 18.37
CA VAL A 34 41.24 -62.60 17.83
C VAL A 34 40.32 -61.68 18.64
N PRO A 35 39.52 -60.79 18.01
CA PRO A 35 38.56 -59.96 18.71
C PRO A 35 37.26 -60.72 18.90
N GLN A 36 36.75 -60.82 20.13
CA GLN A 36 35.42 -61.37 20.39
C GLN A 36 34.54 -60.35 21.12
N VAL A 37 33.80 -59.62 20.28
CA VAL A 37 32.41 -59.19 20.45
C VAL A 37 31.93 -59.02 21.90
N ARG A 38 31.95 -57.79 22.42
CA ARG A 38 30.99 -57.38 23.47
C ARG A 38 29.78 -56.75 22.83
N LEU A 39 28.74 -57.56 22.72
CA LEU A 39 27.37 -57.20 22.42
C LEU A 39 26.82 -56.17 23.43
N PHE A 40 26.34 -55.06 22.89
CA PHE A 40 24.91 -54.74 22.93
C PHE A 40 24.23 -54.73 24.32
N GLN A 41 24.63 -53.85 25.24
CA GLN A 41 23.78 -53.47 26.38
C GLN A 41 23.96 -52.01 26.78
N ARG A 42 23.52 -51.07 25.92
CA ARG A 42 23.36 -49.66 26.30
C ARG A 42 22.29 -48.95 25.47
N GLY A 43 21.09 -49.52 25.36
CA GLY A 43 20.07 -49.01 24.42
C GLY A 43 18.63 -49.27 24.82
N ARG A 44 18.21 -48.85 26.02
CA ARG A 44 16.79 -48.91 26.42
C ARG A 44 16.21 -47.61 26.99
N ARG A 45 17.03 -46.71 27.54
CA ARG A 45 16.59 -45.37 28.00
C ARG A 45 16.60 -44.33 26.87
N GLU A 46 17.71 -44.19 26.14
CA GLU A 46 17.82 -43.25 25.00
C GLU A 46 16.81 -43.55 23.88
N SER A 47 16.49 -44.82 23.62
CA SER A 47 15.51 -45.20 22.59
C SER A 47 14.07 -44.77 22.95
N ARG A 48 13.74 -44.68 24.24
CA ARG A 48 12.43 -44.19 24.70
C ARG A 48 12.31 -42.68 24.54
N ASP A 49 13.38 -41.96 24.86
CA ASP A 49 13.40 -40.50 24.73
C ASP A 49 13.31 -40.10 23.24
N VAL A 50 14.07 -40.76 22.37
CA VAL A 50 13.97 -40.59 20.91
C VAL A 50 12.55 -40.90 20.40
N MET A 51 11.92 -41.97 20.90
CA MET A 51 10.54 -42.30 20.55
C MET A 51 9.54 -41.19 20.95
N PHE A 52 9.67 -40.64 22.17
CA PHE A 52 8.82 -39.52 22.60
C PHE A 52 9.03 -38.27 21.76
N TYR A 53 10.27 -37.95 21.37
CA TYR A 53 10.54 -36.82 20.48
C TYR A 53 9.92 -37.01 19.09
N VAL A 54 10.07 -38.18 18.48
CA VAL A 54 9.48 -38.48 17.17
C VAL A 54 7.96 -38.42 17.21
N VAL A 55 7.32 -38.98 18.26
CA VAL A 55 5.87 -38.92 18.43
C VAL A 55 5.40 -37.48 18.65
N SER A 56 6.11 -36.69 19.47
CA SER A 56 5.77 -35.27 19.70
C SER A 56 5.86 -34.44 18.41
N LEU A 57 6.88 -34.68 17.57
CA LEU A 57 7.03 -34.01 16.28
C LEU A 57 5.90 -34.41 15.32
N GLY A 58 5.49 -35.67 15.33
CA GLY A 58 4.34 -36.15 14.56
C GLY A 58 3.04 -35.45 14.96
N ILE A 59 2.77 -35.33 16.26
CA ILE A 59 1.57 -34.63 16.77
C ILE A 59 1.59 -33.15 16.39
N VAL A 60 2.74 -32.48 16.54
CA VAL A 60 2.89 -31.06 16.13
C VAL A 60 2.68 -30.90 14.63
N ALA A 61 3.25 -31.77 13.80
CA ALA A 61 3.07 -31.70 12.34
C ALA A 61 1.60 -31.85 11.94
N ILE A 62 0.86 -32.78 12.56
CA ILE A 62 -0.58 -32.95 12.32
C ILE A 62 -1.35 -31.70 12.77
N GLY A 63 -1.00 -31.15 13.94
CA GLY A 63 -1.62 -29.92 14.44
C GLY A 63 -1.41 -28.72 13.51
N VAL A 64 -0.20 -28.57 12.96
CA VAL A 64 0.13 -27.50 11.99
C VAL A 64 -0.65 -27.68 10.69
N THR A 65 -0.74 -28.90 10.14
CA THR A 65 -1.52 -29.14 8.92
C THR A 65 -3.01 -28.83 9.11
N PHE A 66 -3.58 -29.21 10.26
CA PHE A 66 -4.97 -28.92 10.57
C PHE A 66 -5.23 -27.41 10.78
N ALA A 67 -4.28 -26.69 11.40
CA ALA A 67 -4.37 -25.25 11.62
C ALA A 67 -4.11 -24.41 10.36
N ALA A 68 -3.36 -24.93 9.39
CA ALA A 68 -3.02 -24.21 8.16
C ALA A 68 -4.25 -23.89 7.31
N ILE A 69 -5.24 -24.79 7.24
CA ILE A 69 -6.47 -24.60 6.44
C ILE A 69 -7.30 -23.41 6.94
N PRO A 70 -7.71 -23.31 8.22
CA PRO A 70 -8.44 -22.14 8.72
C PRO A 70 -7.59 -20.86 8.70
N ALA A 71 -6.28 -20.95 8.95
CA ALA A 71 -5.39 -19.79 8.85
C ALA A 71 -5.36 -19.22 7.42
N TYR A 72 -5.30 -20.10 6.40
CA TYR A 72 -5.36 -19.70 4.99
C TYR A 72 -6.71 -19.05 4.64
N ARG A 73 -7.82 -19.60 5.15
CA ARG A 73 -9.16 -19.00 4.93
C ARG A 73 -9.25 -17.58 5.50
N ILE A 74 -8.78 -17.37 6.72
CA ILE A 74 -8.75 -16.04 7.34
C ILE A 74 -7.86 -15.08 6.54
N PHE A 75 -6.70 -15.55 6.07
CA PHE A 75 -5.82 -14.76 5.21
C PHE A 75 -6.50 -14.37 3.90
N CYS A 76 -7.15 -15.31 3.21
CA CYS A 76 -7.88 -15.05 1.96
C CYS A 76 -9.06 -14.09 2.14
N GLU A 77 -9.82 -14.22 3.24
CA GLU A 77 -10.95 -13.32 3.54
C GLU A 77 -10.48 -11.89 3.84
N GLN A 78 -9.33 -11.73 4.52
CA GLN A 78 -8.80 -10.41 4.84
C GLN A 78 -8.10 -9.71 3.67
N THR A 79 -7.45 -10.48 2.80
CA THR A 79 -6.64 -9.94 1.69
C THR A 79 -7.37 -9.92 0.34
N SER A 80 -8.59 -10.48 0.27
CA SER A 80 -9.37 -10.65 -0.95
C SER A 80 -8.53 -11.26 -2.10
N PHE A 81 -7.56 -12.10 -1.75
CA PHE A 81 -6.62 -12.68 -2.70
C PHE A 81 -7.35 -13.68 -3.61
N GLY A 82 -7.29 -13.47 -4.92
CA GLY A 82 -8.01 -14.28 -5.91
C GLY A 82 -9.45 -13.85 -6.21
N GLY A 83 -9.89 -12.66 -5.76
CA GLY A 83 -11.20 -12.10 -6.10
C GLY A 83 -12.36 -12.60 -5.24
N LEU A 84 -12.07 -13.28 -4.14
CA LEU A 84 -13.05 -13.66 -3.12
C LEU A 84 -13.52 -12.41 -2.38
N THR A 85 -14.84 -12.21 -2.32
CA THR A 85 -15.46 -11.07 -1.63
C THR A 85 -15.52 -11.32 -0.13
N GLN A 86 -15.46 -10.25 0.66
CA GLN A 86 -15.77 -10.35 2.09
C GLN A 86 -17.25 -10.76 2.28
N LEU A 87 -17.50 -11.73 3.15
CA LEU A 87 -18.86 -11.98 3.65
C LEU A 87 -19.24 -10.76 4.50
N ALA A 88 -20.26 -10.03 4.09
CA ALA A 88 -20.74 -8.85 4.81
C ALA A 88 -21.21 -9.29 6.22
N LYS A 89 -20.50 -8.83 7.27
CA LYS A 89 -20.86 -9.12 8.67
C LYS A 89 -21.87 -8.13 9.25
N ASP A 90 -22.08 -6.98 8.58
CA ASP A 90 -22.91 -5.86 9.06
C ASP A 90 -24.02 -5.48 8.06
N PHE A 91 -25.03 -6.33 7.88
CA PHE A 91 -26.16 -6.07 6.97
C PHE A 91 -26.99 -4.83 7.35
N GLU A 92 -27.12 -4.50 8.64
CA GLU A 92 -27.89 -3.33 9.12
C GLU A 92 -27.30 -1.99 8.67
N LYS A 93 -25.96 -1.89 8.63
CA LYS A 93 -25.26 -0.68 8.20
C LYS A 93 -25.35 -0.50 6.68
N ILE A 94 -25.58 -1.60 5.96
CA ILE A 94 -25.71 -1.64 4.50
C ILE A 94 -27.10 -1.18 4.06
N GLY A 95 -28.16 -1.62 4.76
CA GLY A 95 -29.54 -1.21 4.46
C GLY A 95 -29.83 0.29 4.61
N ASN A 96 -29.04 0.99 5.42
CA ASN A 96 -29.19 2.44 5.66
C ASN A 96 -28.30 3.32 4.77
N MET A 97 -27.57 2.75 3.80
CA MET A 97 -26.76 3.55 2.88
C MET A 97 -27.61 4.28 1.84
N LYS A 98 -27.47 5.60 1.75
CA LYS A 98 -28.15 6.43 0.73
C LYS A 98 -27.48 6.28 -0.63
N LYS A 99 -28.25 6.07 -1.70
CA LYS A 99 -27.79 6.05 -3.10
C LYS A 99 -27.05 7.34 -3.46
N VAL A 100 -25.89 7.22 -4.10
CA VAL A 100 -25.17 8.36 -4.72
C VAL A 100 -25.37 8.34 -6.23
N GLU A 101 -26.18 9.27 -6.72
CA GLU A 101 -26.56 9.37 -8.14
C GLU A 101 -25.44 9.90 -9.04
N ASP A 102 -24.43 10.56 -8.47
CA ASP A 102 -23.35 11.24 -9.21
C ASP A 102 -22.40 10.29 -9.97
N ARG A 103 -22.51 8.97 -9.75
CA ARG A 103 -21.60 7.98 -10.36
C ARG A 103 -22.35 6.73 -10.81
N LEU A 104 -22.20 6.40 -12.09
CA LEU A 104 -22.77 5.19 -12.71
C LEU A 104 -21.65 4.17 -12.95
N ILE A 105 -21.78 2.96 -12.41
CA ILE A 105 -20.80 1.87 -12.56
C ILE A 105 -21.38 0.82 -13.50
N ARG A 106 -20.62 0.48 -14.55
CA ARG A 106 -20.95 -0.63 -15.45
C ARG A 106 -20.40 -1.93 -14.88
N VAL A 107 -21.29 -2.87 -14.58
CA VAL A 107 -20.94 -4.24 -14.17
C VAL A 107 -21.19 -5.15 -15.35
N GLN A 108 -20.19 -5.94 -15.73
CA GLN A 108 -20.28 -6.91 -16.82
C GLN A 108 -20.31 -8.33 -16.26
N PHE A 109 -21.19 -9.17 -16.80
CA PHE A 109 -21.34 -10.55 -16.38
C PHE A 109 -20.82 -11.48 -17.47
N ASN A 110 -19.97 -12.42 -17.06
CA ASN A 110 -19.52 -13.52 -17.89
C ASN A 110 -19.95 -14.86 -17.28
N SER A 111 -20.02 -15.88 -18.13
CA SER A 111 -20.32 -17.26 -17.76
C SER A 111 -19.45 -18.20 -18.57
N ASP A 112 -18.58 -18.95 -17.90
CA ASP A 112 -17.72 -19.94 -18.54
C ASP A 112 -18.07 -21.33 -17.99
N VAL A 113 -18.12 -22.31 -18.88
CA VAL A 113 -18.37 -23.73 -18.55
C VAL A 113 -17.17 -24.54 -19.01
N PRO A 114 -16.65 -25.51 -18.22
CA PRO A 114 -15.55 -26.35 -18.65
C PRO A 114 -15.95 -27.21 -19.85
N SER A 115 -15.00 -27.52 -20.73
CA SER A 115 -15.25 -28.27 -21.98
C SER A 115 -15.84 -29.67 -21.78
N SER A 116 -15.67 -30.25 -20.58
CA SER A 116 -16.26 -31.54 -20.20
C SER A 116 -17.76 -31.47 -19.88
N MET A 117 -18.30 -30.29 -19.59
CA MET A 117 -19.70 -30.09 -19.22
C MET A 117 -20.45 -29.46 -20.38
N ARG A 118 -21.42 -30.20 -20.95
CA ARG A 118 -22.22 -29.74 -22.11
C ARG A 118 -23.38 -28.80 -21.74
N TRP A 119 -23.31 -28.20 -20.56
CA TRP A 119 -24.34 -27.31 -20.06
C TRP A 119 -24.24 -25.96 -20.80
N GLU A 120 -25.34 -25.50 -21.38
CA GLU A 120 -25.44 -24.11 -21.83
C GLU A 120 -25.78 -23.21 -20.63
N PHE A 121 -24.83 -22.38 -20.19
CA PHE A 121 -25.01 -21.44 -19.09
C PHE A 121 -24.62 -20.04 -19.55
N LYS A 122 -25.57 -19.09 -19.47
CA LYS A 122 -25.39 -17.72 -19.97
C LYS A 122 -26.05 -16.68 -19.06
N PRO A 123 -25.47 -15.47 -18.90
CA PRO A 123 -26.17 -14.38 -18.28
C PRO A 123 -27.32 -13.91 -19.18
N LEU A 124 -28.46 -13.55 -18.57
CA LEU A 124 -29.56 -12.93 -19.29
C LEU A 124 -29.19 -11.49 -19.67
N GLN A 125 -28.54 -10.77 -18.76
CA GLN A 125 -28.01 -9.43 -18.97
C GLN A 125 -26.48 -9.47 -18.97
N HIS A 126 -25.84 -9.08 -20.08
CA HIS A 126 -24.37 -9.05 -20.16
C HIS A 126 -23.77 -7.83 -19.43
N GLU A 127 -24.53 -6.75 -19.32
CA GLU A 127 -24.12 -5.56 -18.58
C GLU A 127 -25.30 -4.91 -17.85
N ILE A 128 -25.02 -4.35 -16.68
CA ILE A 128 -25.96 -3.49 -15.96
C ILE A 128 -25.24 -2.25 -15.43
N TYR A 129 -26.00 -1.16 -15.30
CA TYR A 129 -25.51 0.11 -14.77
C TYR A 129 -26.09 0.33 -13.37
N VAL A 130 -25.24 0.47 -12.37
CA VAL A 130 -25.62 0.52 -10.95
C VAL A 130 -24.92 1.68 -10.27
N HIS A 131 -25.64 2.39 -9.41
CA HIS A 131 -25.06 3.42 -8.56
C HIS A 131 -24.43 2.81 -7.31
N PRO A 132 -23.31 3.35 -6.79
CA PRO A 132 -22.87 3.03 -5.43
C PRO A 132 -23.99 3.36 -4.44
N GLY A 133 -24.30 2.45 -3.53
CA GLY A 133 -25.50 2.64 -2.69
C GLY A 133 -26.77 2.00 -3.22
N GLU A 134 -26.73 1.36 -4.40
CA GLU A 134 -27.89 0.69 -4.99
C GLU A 134 -27.69 -0.84 -5.00
N THR A 135 -28.79 -1.55 -4.75
CA THR A 135 -28.82 -3.01 -4.82
C THR A 135 -29.22 -3.42 -6.23
N ALA A 136 -28.51 -4.39 -6.80
CA ALA A 136 -28.74 -4.86 -8.16
C ALA A 136 -28.93 -6.38 -8.21
N LEU A 137 -29.73 -6.80 -9.18
CA LEU A 137 -30.07 -8.19 -9.47
C LEU A 137 -29.61 -8.54 -10.89
N ALA A 138 -28.91 -9.66 -11.02
CA ALA A 138 -28.52 -10.24 -12.31
C ALA A 138 -29.06 -11.66 -12.44
N PHE A 139 -29.62 -11.98 -13.60
CA PHE A 139 -30.22 -13.29 -13.88
C PHE A 139 -29.36 -14.11 -14.83
N TYR A 140 -29.38 -15.44 -14.63
CA TYR A 140 -28.71 -16.40 -15.50
C TYR A 140 -29.71 -17.43 -16.04
N THR A 141 -29.48 -17.92 -17.24
CA THR A 141 -30.21 -19.05 -17.83
C THR A 141 -29.28 -20.24 -17.99
N ALA A 142 -29.85 -21.42 -17.80
CA ALA A 142 -29.11 -22.66 -17.82
C ALA A 142 -29.95 -23.75 -18.51
N ARG A 143 -29.37 -24.47 -19.47
CA ARG A 143 -30.04 -25.54 -20.22
C ARG A 143 -29.17 -26.79 -20.34
N ASN A 144 -29.78 -27.95 -20.09
CA ASN A 144 -29.16 -29.24 -20.32
C ASN A 144 -29.61 -29.79 -21.70
N PRO A 145 -28.76 -29.76 -22.75
CA PRO A 145 -29.09 -30.31 -24.06
C PRO A 145 -28.89 -31.83 -24.17
N THR A 146 -28.47 -32.51 -23.09
CA THR A 146 -28.13 -33.93 -23.12
C THR A 146 -29.29 -34.82 -22.67
N ASP A 147 -29.18 -36.12 -22.94
CA ASP A 147 -30.19 -37.14 -22.59
C ASP A 147 -30.05 -37.71 -21.16
N HIS A 148 -29.15 -37.16 -20.34
CA HIS A 148 -28.94 -37.58 -18.95
C HIS A 148 -28.92 -36.36 -18.01
N PRO A 149 -29.30 -36.52 -16.74
CA PRO A 149 -29.27 -35.43 -15.77
C PRO A 149 -27.82 -34.98 -15.52
N ILE A 150 -27.62 -33.66 -15.44
CA ILE A 150 -26.34 -33.05 -15.12
C ILE A 150 -26.47 -32.31 -13.79
N VAL A 151 -25.52 -32.54 -12.90
CA VAL A 151 -25.37 -31.80 -11.65
C VAL A 151 -24.19 -30.85 -11.80
N GLY A 152 -24.37 -29.59 -11.41
CA GLY A 152 -23.26 -28.65 -11.36
C GLY A 152 -23.39 -27.65 -10.24
N ILE A 153 -22.24 -27.10 -9.88
CA ILE A 153 -22.08 -26.07 -8.85
C ILE A 153 -21.37 -24.90 -9.52
N SER A 154 -21.92 -23.70 -9.36
CA SER A 154 -21.27 -22.49 -9.89
C SER A 154 -20.39 -21.82 -8.83
N SER A 155 -19.25 -21.32 -9.29
CA SER A 155 -18.36 -20.44 -8.55
C SER A 155 -18.28 -19.10 -9.28
N TYR A 156 -18.14 -18.00 -8.55
CA TYR A 156 -17.97 -16.66 -9.12
C TYR A 156 -16.60 -16.10 -8.80
N ASN A 157 -16.13 -15.17 -9.64
CA ASN A 157 -14.91 -14.40 -9.43
C ASN A 157 -15.15 -12.95 -9.89
N LEU A 158 -14.46 -12.00 -9.26
CA LEU A 158 -14.48 -10.59 -9.64
C LEU A 158 -13.17 -10.15 -10.26
N THR A 159 -13.28 -9.58 -11.45
CA THR A 159 -12.17 -8.93 -12.15
C THR A 159 -12.54 -7.47 -12.43
N PRO A 160 -11.69 -6.50 -12.10
CA PRO A 160 -10.37 -6.64 -11.47
C PRO A 160 -10.48 -6.99 -9.97
N PHE A 161 -9.48 -7.68 -9.41
CA PHE A 161 -9.51 -8.19 -8.03
C PHE A 161 -9.69 -7.10 -6.96
N GLN A 162 -9.24 -5.87 -7.23
CA GLN A 162 -9.40 -4.72 -6.34
C GLN A 162 -10.87 -4.32 -6.15
N ALA A 163 -11.75 -4.66 -7.10
CA ALA A 163 -13.18 -4.40 -6.98
C ALA A 163 -13.87 -5.32 -5.96
N ALA A 164 -13.27 -6.48 -5.63
CA ALA A 164 -13.84 -7.45 -4.69
C ALA A 164 -14.02 -6.88 -3.27
N TYR A 165 -13.25 -5.84 -2.89
CA TYR A 165 -13.40 -5.13 -1.62
C TYR A 165 -14.70 -4.32 -1.50
N TYR A 166 -15.29 -3.94 -2.63
CA TYR A 166 -16.47 -3.07 -2.66
C TYR A 166 -17.73 -3.78 -3.12
N PHE A 167 -17.57 -4.97 -3.69
CA PHE A 167 -18.66 -5.80 -4.14
C PHE A 167 -19.12 -6.69 -3.00
N ASN A 168 -20.33 -6.44 -2.50
CA ASN A 168 -20.92 -7.28 -1.47
C ASN A 168 -21.94 -8.20 -2.12
N LYS A 169 -21.68 -9.51 -2.02
CA LYS A 169 -22.63 -10.55 -2.42
C LYS A 169 -23.66 -10.73 -1.30
N ILE A 170 -24.94 -10.52 -1.62
CA ILE A 170 -26.04 -10.72 -0.67
C ILE A 170 -26.58 -12.14 -0.82
N GLN A 171 -26.91 -12.55 -2.05
CA GLN A 171 -27.44 -13.88 -2.35
C GLN A 171 -26.96 -14.34 -3.73
N CYS A 172 -26.56 -15.61 -3.87
CA CYS A 172 -26.32 -16.23 -5.16
C CYS A 172 -26.62 -17.72 -5.08
N PHE A 173 -27.09 -18.29 -6.19
CA PHE A 173 -27.12 -19.73 -6.47
C PHE A 173 -25.73 -20.41 -6.45
N CYS A 174 -24.68 -19.60 -6.46
CA CYS A 174 -23.30 -20.04 -6.34
C CYS A 174 -23.11 -20.83 -5.04
N PHE A 175 -22.52 -22.01 -5.16
CA PHE A 175 -22.28 -23.01 -4.10
C PHE A 175 -23.48 -23.88 -3.70
N GLU A 176 -24.60 -23.80 -4.41
CA GLU A 176 -25.68 -24.78 -4.29
C GLU A 176 -25.62 -25.78 -5.45
N GLU A 177 -25.84 -27.06 -5.17
CA GLU A 177 -25.95 -28.09 -6.20
C GLU A 177 -27.24 -27.89 -6.99
N GLN A 178 -27.09 -27.70 -8.30
CA GLN A 178 -28.20 -27.56 -9.23
C GLN A 178 -28.26 -28.80 -10.12
N ILE A 179 -29.41 -29.47 -10.12
CA ILE A 179 -29.66 -30.65 -10.94
C ILE A 179 -30.56 -30.22 -12.09
N LEU A 180 -30.11 -30.44 -13.34
CA LEU A 180 -30.94 -30.26 -14.53
C LEU A 180 -31.21 -31.59 -15.21
N ASN A 181 -32.49 -31.91 -15.39
CA ASN A 181 -32.93 -33.09 -16.11
C ASN A 181 -32.66 -32.95 -17.63
N PRO A 182 -32.71 -34.07 -18.37
CA PRO A 182 -32.56 -34.05 -19.81
C PRO A 182 -33.51 -33.06 -20.50
N GLY A 183 -32.97 -32.18 -21.34
CA GLY A 183 -33.75 -31.18 -22.08
C GLY A 183 -34.31 -30.03 -21.23
N GLU A 184 -34.08 -30.02 -19.92
CA GLU A 184 -34.59 -29.00 -19.01
C GLU A 184 -33.88 -27.66 -19.23
N GLN A 185 -34.67 -26.58 -19.29
CA GLN A 185 -34.18 -25.21 -19.34
C GLN A 185 -34.77 -24.44 -18.16
N VAL A 186 -33.91 -23.86 -17.34
CA VAL A 186 -34.30 -22.98 -16.25
C VAL A 186 -34.03 -21.54 -16.69
N GLY A 187 -35.10 -20.74 -16.71
CA GLY A 187 -35.08 -19.34 -17.09
C GLY A 187 -36.09 -18.53 -16.26
N GLU A 188 -35.62 -17.39 -15.76
CA GLU A 188 -36.39 -16.29 -15.13
C GLU A 188 -37.12 -16.54 -13.80
N LEU A 189 -37.36 -17.76 -13.33
CA LEU A 189 -37.99 -17.96 -12.01
C LEU A 189 -37.16 -18.79 -11.00
N SER A 190 -36.81 -18.07 -9.93
CA SER A 190 -36.60 -18.50 -8.55
C SER A 190 -35.22 -19.00 -8.09
N PHE A 191 -34.33 -19.51 -8.95
CA PHE A 191 -33.08 -20.09 -8.43
C PHE A 191 -31.78 -19.49 -8.97
N LEU A 192 -31.68 -19.03 -10.23
CA LEU A 192 -30.40 -18.58 -10.81
C LEU A 192 -30.26 -17.05 -10.86
N PHE A 193 -30.23 -16.41 -9.69
CA PHE A 193 -29.98 -14.97 -9.57
C PHE A 193 -28.79 -14.64 -8.67
N LEU A 194 -28.15 -13.51 -8.96
CA LEU A 194 -27.11 -12.89 -8.15
C LEU A 194 -27.63 -11.54 -7.63
N LEU A 195 -27.83 -11.45 -6.32
CA LEU A 195 -28.14 -10.21 -5.61
C LEU A 195 -26.85 -9.65 -5.01
N PHE A 196 -26.52 -8.42 -5.40
CA PHE A 196 -25.31 -7.76 -4.93
C PHE A 196 -25.51 -6.25 -4.75
N PHE A 197 -24.56 -5.63 -4.05
CA PHE A 197 -24.54 -4.19 -3.83
C PHE A 197 -23.11 -3.66 -3.89
N LEU A 198 -22.96 -2.44 -4.41
CA LEU A 198 -21.69 -1.74 -4.52
C LEU A 198 -21.53 -0.70 -3.40
N ASN A 199 -20.51 -0.89 -2.57
CA ASN A 199 -20.17 0.08 -1.53
C ASN A 199 -19.79 1.45 -2.11
N HIS A 200 -20.11 2.52 -1.39
CA HIS A 200 -19.72 3.90 -1.73
C HIS A 200 -18.21 4.10 -1.92
N PHE A 201 -17.42 3.24 -1.31
CA PHE A 201 -15.97 3.34 -1.29
C PHE A 201 -15.29 2.90 -2.59
N ILE A 202 -16.02 2.58 -3.68
CA ILE A 202 -15.42 2.35 -5.01
C ILE A 202 -14.68 3.62 -5.46
N PHE A 203 -13.44 3.72 -5.02
CA PHE A 203 -12.45 4.69 -5.46
C PHE A 203 -11.75 4.07 -6.67
N PHE A 204 -12.47 4.00 -7.80
CA PHE A 204 -11.78 4.08 -9.08
C PHE A 204 -11.24 5.50 -9.17
N ARG A 205 -9.96 5.63 -8.80
CA ARG A 205 -9.29 6.88 -8.50
C ARG A 205 -9.10 7.71 -9.76
N LYS A 206 -10.14 8.43 -10.22
CA LYS A 206 -9.92 9.76 -10.80
C LYS A 206 -9.55 10.65 -9.62
N SER A 207 -8.28 10.56 -9.20
CA SER A 207 -7.69 11.48 -8.23
C SER A 207 -7.89 12.86 -8.82
N ARG A 208 -8.92 13.61 -8.41
CA ARG A 208 -8.90 15.06 -8.55
C ARG A 208 -7.78 15.51 -7.63
N THR A 209 -6.54 15.48 -8.10
CA THR A 209 -5.41 16.12 -7.41
C THR A 209 -5.55 17.62 -7.54
N VAL A 210 -4.99 18.30 -6.54
CA VAL A 210 -4.52 19.68 -6.45
C VAL A 210 -4.92 20.61 -7.61
N ILE A 211 -5.77 21.60 -7.30
CA ILE A 211 -6.28 22.69 -8.18
C ILE A 211 -6.71 22.14 -9.54
N THR A 212 -7.95 21.63 -9.60
CA THR A 212 -8.51 21.13 -10.86
C THR A 212 -9.01 22.24 -11.77
N ASP A 213 -9.47 23.33 -11.17
CA ASP A 213 -9.84 24.55 -11.87
C ASP A 213 -9.09 25.72 -11.22
N PRO A 214 -8.10 26.32 -11.90
CA PRO A 214 -7.37 27.45 -11.35
C PRO A 214 -8.26 28.70 -11.15
N ASN A 215 -9.47 28.75 -11.70
CA ASN A 215 -10.42 29.84 -11.41
C ASN A 215 -11.17 29.69 -10.07
N VAL A 216 -11.18 28.50 -9.46
CA VAL A 216 -12.01 28.21 -8.28
C VAL A 216 -11.17 27.80 -7.05
N ASP A 217 -10.01 27.20 -7.25
CA ASP A 217 -9.28 26.51 -6.17
C ASP A 217 -7.93 27.16 -5.75
N ILE A 218 -7.57 28.35 -6.28
CA ILE A 218 -6.30 29.02 -5.91
C ILE A 218 -6.42 29.63 -4.50
N PRO A 219 -5.52 29.28 -3.56
CA PRO A 219 -5.52 29.86 -2.22
C PRO A 219 -5.28 31.37 -2.23
N GLU A 220 -5.97 32.10 -1.35
CA GLU A 220 -5.86 33.56 -1.22
C GLU A 220 -4.41 34.03 -1.00
N PHE A 221 -3.62 33.30 -0.20
CA PHE A 221 -2.23 33.65 0.06
C PHE A 221 -1.34 33.59 -1.20
N ILE A 222 -1.68 32.74 -2.18
CA ILE A 222 -0.96 32.67 -3.47
C ILE A 222 -1.25 33.92 -4.29
N ASN A 223 -2.50 34.40 -4.30
CA ASN A 223 -2.87 35.64 -4.99
C ASN A 223 -2.18 36.85 -4.36
N HIS A 224 -2.17 36.95 -3.03
CA HIS A 224 -1.43 38.02 -2.34
C HIS A 224 0.07 38.00 -2.66
N PHE A 225 0.66 36.81 -2.70
CA PHE A 225 2.07 36.67 -3.06
C PHE A 225 2.34 37.04 -4.53
N TRP A 226 1.40 36.74 -5.43
CA TRP A 226 1.50 37.16 -6.83
C TRP A 226 1.44 38.69 -6.99
N GLU A 227 0.55 39.37 -6.24
CA GLU A 227 0.52 40.84 -6.23
C GLU A 227 1.85 41.43 -5.72
N GLN A 228 2.45 40.83 -4.68
CA GLN A 228 3.78 41.23 -4.21
C GLN A 228 4.86 41.04 -5.29
N ALA A 229 4.84 39.90 -6.01
CA ALA A 229 5.78 39.64 -7.09
C ALA A 229 5.67 40.70 -8.21
N LYS A 230 4.44 41.12 -8.56
CA LYS A 230 4.19 42.20 -9.53
C LYS A 230 4.68 43.57 -9.04
N GLN A 231 4.61 43.84 -7.74
CA GLN A 231 5.14 45.09 -7.17
C GLN A 231 6.67 45.12 -7.21
N LEU A 232 7.33 43.97 -7.06
CA LEU A 232 8.79 43.86 -7.11
C LEU A 232 9.34 43.94 -8.53
N ASN A 233 8.67 43.30 -9.48
CA ASN A 233 9.05 43.32 -10.89
C ASN A 233 7.79 43.35 -11.78
N SER A 234 7.49 44.52 -12.35
CA SER A 234 6.32 44.74 -13.19
C SER A 234 6.43 44.09 -14.57
N ASP A 235 7.64 44.01 -15.13
CA ASP A 235 7.87 43.55 -16.50
C ASP A 235 7.84 42.03 -16.57
N HIS A 236 8.47 41.36 -15.61
CA HIS A 236 8.56 39.91 -15.53
C HIS A 236 8.34 39.40 -14.10
N PRO A 237 7.07 39.35 -13.63
CA PRO A 237 6.74 38.98 -12.25
C PRO A 237 7.18 37.56 -11.88
N CYS A 238 7.22 36.61 -12.83
CA CYS A 238 7.71 35.25 -12.57
C CYS A 238 9.18 35.19 -12.12
N TYR A 239 9.96 36.22 -12.43
CA TYR A 239 11.38 36.34 -12.11
C TYR A 239 11.64 37.33 -10.96
N ALA A 240 10.60 37.76 -10.24
CA ALA A 240 10.71 38.75 -9.16
C ALA A 240 11.72 38.35 -8.06
N PHE A 241 11.91 37.05 -7.82
CA PHE A 241 12.79 36.52 -6.78
C PHE A 241 14.08 35.89 -7.34
N HIS A 242 14.47 36.21 -8.58
CA HIS A 242 15.64 35.59 -9.21
C HIS A 242 16.95 35.86 -8.45
N SER A 243 17.05 36.99 -7.76
CA SER A 243 18.20 37.30 -6.88
C SER A 243 18.30 36.42 -5.63
N LEU A 244 17.21 35.75 -5.24
CA LEU A 244 17.16 34.77 -4.16
C LEU A 244 17.36 33.36 -4.73
N ASN A 245 18.63 32.95 -4.90
CA ASN A 245 19.01 31.61 -5.32
C ASN A 245 18.40 31.18 -6.67
N SER A 246 18.35 32.12 -7.63
CA SER A 246 17.77 31.90 -8.96
C SER A 246 16.32 31.39 -8.88
N ALA A 247 15.52 31.91 -7.94
CA ALA A 247 14.14 31.45 -7.76
C ALA A 247 13.23 31.97 -8.89
N HIS A 248 12.50 31.04 -9.50
CA HIS A 248 11.54 31.28 -10.57
C HIS A 248 10.15 30.79 -10.15
N LEU A 249 9.14 31.64 -10.30
CA LEU A 249 7.74 31.28 -10.07
C LEU A 249 7.21 30.54 -11.28
N VAL A 250 6.57 29.39 -11.04
CA VAL A 250 6.12 28.46 -12.08
C VAL A 250 4.75 27.86 -11.73
N GLY A 251 4.17 27.10 -12.67
CA GLY A 251 2.98 26.29 -12.40
C GLY A 251 1.72 27.14 -12.30
N VAL A 252 1.20 27.33 -11.08
CA VAL A 252 0.04 28.21 -10.84
C VAL A 252 0.35 29.66 -11.21
N PHE A 253 1.59 30.11 -11.02
CA PHE A 253 1.97 31.48 -11.39
C PHE A 253 2.05 31.69 -12.91
N ASP A 254 2.39 30.65 -13.68
CA ASP A 254 2.34 30.72 -15.15
C ASP A 254 0.89 30.88 -15.65
N TYR A 255 -0.06 30.27 -14.94
CA TYR A 255 -1.48 30.47 -15.18
C TYR A 255 -1.91 31.91 -14.86
N LEU A 256 -1.52 32.43 -13.69
CA LEU A 256 -1.81 33.82 -13.29
C LEU A 256 -1.14 34.86 -14.21
N ASN A 257 -0.02 34.50 -14.82
CA ASN A 257 0.66 35.30 -15.85
C ASN A 257 -0.02 35.22 -17.22
N GLY A 258 -1.09 34.43 -17.38
CA GLY A 258 -1.82 34.25 -18.63
C GLY A 258 -1.09 33.38 -19.67
N SER A 259 -0.03 32.66 -19.28
CA SER A 259 0.74 31.81 -20.21
C SER A 259 0.06 30.46 -20.50
N LEU A 260 -0.94 30.07 -19.70
CA LEU A 260 -1.59 28.75 -19.75
C LEU A 260 -3.09 28.79 -20.09
N CYS A 261 -3.61 29.90 -20.64
CA CYS A 261 -5.06 30.11 -20.87
C CYS A 261 -5.75 29.06 -21.77
N ASN A 262 -4.99 28.28 -22.56
CA ASN A 262 -5.53 27.29 -23.52
C ASN A 262 -5.25 25.82 -23.15
N PHE A 263 -4.76 25.55 -21.93
CA PHE A 263 -4.39 24.18 -21.54
C PHE A 263 -5.61 23.38 -21.06
N SER A 264 -5.69 22.11 -21.46
CA SER A 264 -6.63 21.16 -20.85
C SER A 264 -6.24 20.84 -19.41
N ASP A 265 -7.20 20.55 -18.52
CA ASP A 265 -6.96 20.23 -17.11
C ASP A 265 -5.89 19.16 -16.89
N SER A 266 -5.81 18.17 -17.80
CA SER A 266 -4.81 17.10 -17.74
C SER A 266 -3.39 17.61 -17.97
N LEU A 267 -3.21 18.56 -18.88
CA LEU A 267 -1.91 19.11 -19.19
C LEU A 267 -1.44 20.06 -18.08
N PHE A 268 -2.35 20.83 -17.49
CA PHE A 268 -2.03 21.66 -16.33
C PHE A 268 -1.49 20.83 -15.15
N ARG A 269 -2.07 19.65 -14.89
CA ARG A 269 -1.60 18.73 -13.84
C ARG A 269 -0.19 18.16 -14.06
N LEU A 270 0.29 18.19 -15.30
CA LEU A 270 1.63 17.73 -15.67
C LEU A 270 2.62 18.89 -15.83
N HIS A 271 2.13 20.12 -15.92
CA HIS A 271 2.93 21.31 -16.05
C HIS A 271 3.83 21.49 -14.81
N TRP A 272 5.14 21.60 -15.01
CA TRP A 272 6.17 21.64 -13.96
C TRP A 272 6.13 20.48 -12.96
N ARG A 273 5.61 19.32 -13.39
CA ARG A 273 5.65 18.10 -12.59
C ARG A 273 6.88 17.30 -12.92
N PHE A 274 7.74 17.11 -11.92
CA PHE A 274 8.97 16.34 -12.04
C PHE A 274 8.70 14.86 -11.78
N ALA A 275 9.57 13.99 -12.30
CA ALA A 275 9.44 12.53 -12.13
C ALA A 275 9.41 12.09 -10.65
N THR A 276 10.03 12.87 -9.76
CA THR A 276 10.08 12.59 -8.33
C THR A 276 8.96 13.27 -7.52
N ASP A 277 8.05 14.00 -8.17
CA ASP A 277 6.92 14.66 -7.50
C ASP A 277 5.78 13.68 -7.21
N LEU A 278 5.39 13.65 -5.93
CA LEU A 278 4.25 12.88 -5.47
C LEU A 278 2.93 13.52 -5.93
N PRO A 279 1.82 12.77 -6.04
CA PRO A 279 0.50 13.31 -6.37
C PRO A 279 -0.02 14.43 -5.46
N GLU A 280 0.46 14.46 -4.22
CA GLU A 280 0.16 15.47 -3.21
C GLU A 280 0.91 16.79 -3.45
N MET A 281 1.98 16.75 -4.26
CA MET A 281 2.84 17.88 -4.57
C MET A 281 2.39 18.61 -5.84
N GLN A 282 2.36 19.93 -5.78
CA GLN A 282 2.21 20.80 -6.94
C GLN A 282 3.29 21.89 -6.90
N THR A 283 4.22 21.83 -7.86
CA THR A 283 5.36 22.75 -7.94
C THR A 283 4.90 24.19 -8.19
N ILE A 284 5.48 25.12 -7.43
CA ILE A 284 5.19 26.56 -7.51
C ILE A 284 6.44 27.43 -7.68
N ILE A 285 7.60 26.98 -7.19
CA ILE A 285 8.88 27.68 -7.34
C ILE A 285 9.96 26.67 -7.73
N VAL A 286 10.81 27.02 -8.69
CA VAL A 286 12.04 26.29 -9.03
C VAL A 286 13.24 27.17 -8.71
N CYS A 287 14.31 26.57 -8.18
CA CYS A 287 15.56 27.25 -7.85
C CYS A 287 16.76 26.31 -8.10
N ASP A 288 17.99 26.82 -8.02
CA ASP A 288 19.19 26.04 -8.33
C ASP A 288 19.33 24.79 -7.44
N GLY A 289 18.92 24.91 -6.17
CA GLY A 289 19.03 23.82 -5.19
C GLY A 289 17.88 22.81 -5.18
N GLY A 290 16.78 23.08 -5.89
CA GLY A 290 15.57 22.28 -5.78
C GLY A 290 14.31 22.99 -6.25
N ARG A 291 13.17 22.56 -5.73
CA ARG A 291 11.87 23.15 -6.03
C ARG A 291 10.98 23.17 -4.79
N TYR A 292 10.09 24.14 -4.73
CA TYR A 292 9.05 24.23 -3.71
C TYR A 292 7.72 23.85 -4.31
N ALA A 293 6.98 23.04 -3.56
CA ALA A 293 5.67 22.55 -3.97
C ALA A 293 4.65 22.76 -2.85
N LEU A 294 3.41 23.05 -3.25
CA LEU A 294 2.26 22.93 -2.37
C LEU A 294 2.00 21.45 -2.11
N TRP A 295 1.87 21.09 -0.84
CA TRP A 295 1.54 19.77 -0.36
C TRP A 295 0.11 19.75 0.17
N ARG A 296 -0.71 18.87 -0.38
CA ARG A 296 -2.08 18.63 0.10
C ARG A 296 -2.28 17.15 0.38
N ASP A 297 -2.54 16.81 1.65
CA ASP A 297 -2.94 15.45 2.02
C ASP A 297 -4.32 15.10 1.41
N GLU A 298 -5.23 16.09 1.40
CA GLU A 298 -6.53 15.99 0.77
C GLU A 298 -6.68 17.09 -0.29
N PRO A 299 -7.08 16.76 -1.53
CA PRO A 299 -7.15 17.75 -2.62
C PRO A 299 -8.09 18.94 -2.35
N ARG A 300 -9.16 18.71 -1.58
CA ARG A 300 -10.19 19.72 -1.25
C ARG A 300 -9.96 20.42 0.09
N SER A 301 -8.89 20.07 0.80
CA SER A 301 -8.61 20.70 2.08
C SER A 301 -8.00 22.09 1.88
N ASN A 302 -8.41 23.01 2.76
CA ASN A 302 -7.79 24.33 2.89
C ASN A 302 -6.47 24.26 3.68
N GLU A 303 -6.18 23.13 4.34
CA GLU A 303 -4.89 22.91 4.99
C GLU A 303 -3.84 22.60 3.92
N ILE A 304 -2.99 23.59 3.67
CA ILE A 304 -1.91 23.50 2.68
C ILE A 304 -0.60 23.63 3.43
N LEU A 305 0.36 22.80 3.05
CA LEU A 305 1.74 22.92 3.48
C LEU A 305 2.60 23.24 2.27
N ILE A 306 3.74 23.85 2.51
CA ILE A 306 4.77 24.08 1.51
C ILE A 306 5.96 23.22 1.87
N VAL A 307 6.42 22.47 0.88
CA VAL A 307 7.55 21.56 1.00
C VAL A 307 8.64 21.92 0.00
N PHE A 308 9.87 21.63 0.37
CA PHE A 308 11.05 21.76 -0.49
C PHE A 308 11.55 20.37 -0.87
N ALA A 309 11.73 20.15 -2.17
CA ALA A 309 12.34 18.94 -2.72
C ALA A 309 13.66 19.33 -3.38
N SER A 310 14.75 18.75 -2.90
CA SER A 310 16.08 18.93 -3.51
C SER A 310 16.16 18.26 -4.89
N ASN A 311 17.05 18.75 -5.75
CA ASN A 311 17.27 18.22 -7.10
C ASN A 311 18.02 16.87 -7.16
N ASN A 312 18.16 16.15 -6.03
CA ASN A 312 18.84 14.85 -6.01
C ASN A 312 18.16 13.83 -6.92
N GLU A 313 18.96 13.09 -7.70
CA GLU A 313 18.48 12.09 -8.66
C GLU A 313 17.81 10.88 -8.00
N HIS A 314 18.18 10.55 -6.76
CA HIS A 314 17.64 9.43 -6.00
C HIS A 314 16.72 9.95 -4.89
N PHE A 315 15.43 9.56 -4.96
CA PHE A 315 14.34 9.89 -4.01
C PHE A 315 14.58 11.16 -3.16
N PRO A 316 14.13 12.33 -3.62
CA PRO A 316 14.45 13.58 -2.96
C PRO A 316 13.89 13.57 -1.54
N LYS A 317 14.76 13.87 -0.57
CA LYS A 317 14.32 14.13 0.80
C LYS A 317 13.48 15.40 0.78
N ILE A 318 12.23 15.30 1.21
CA ILE A 318 11.29 16.41 1.18
C ILE A 318 11.30 17.09 2.55
N GLU A 319 11.63 18.37 2.58
CA GLU A 319 11.67 19.16 3.81
C GLU A 319 10.40 20.01 3.93
N ILE A 320 9.82 20.07 5.12
CA ILE A 320 8.64 20.90 5.37
C ILE A 320 9.13 22.32 5.66
N VAL A 321 8.65 23.28 4.87
CA VAL A 321 9.08 24.69 4.94
C VAL A 321 8.10 25.52 5.77
N GLY A 322 6.79 25.29 5.62
CA GLY A 322 5.77 26.05 6.34
C GLY A 322 4.38 25.90 5.71
N ASP A 323 3.50 26.85 5.98
CA ASP A 323 2.14 26.97 5.43
C ASP A 323 1.89 28.28 4.65
N ASN A 324 2.86 29.20 4.64
CA ASN A 324 2.76 30.54 4.02
C ASN A 324 3.98 30.84 3.13
N MET A 325 3.85 31.76 2.17
CA MET A 325 4.92 32.08 1.21
C MET A 325 6.09 32.84 1.83
N GLU A 326 5.87 33.61 2.89
CA GLU A 326 6.94 34.28 3.63
C GLU A 326 7.90 33.26 4.28
N HIS A 327 7.39 32.08 4.65
CA HIS A 327 8.23 30.97 5.12
C HIS A 327 9.15 30.44 4.02
N VAL A 328 8.68 30.43 2.76
CA VAL A 328 9.48 30.04 1.60
C VAL A 328 10.60 31.04 1.35
N LEU A 329 10.30 32.35 1.42
CA LEU A 329 11.32 33.39 1.28
C LEU A 329 12.40 33.27 2.36
N ILE A 330 12.01 32.97 3.62
CA ILE A 330 12.97 32.74 4.72
C ILE A 330 13.85 31.53 4.44
N HIS A 331 13.28 30.47 3.89
CA HIS A 331 14.02 29.28 3.53
C HIS A 331 14.98 29.52 2.36
N LEU A 332 14.53 30.25 1.33
CA LEU A 332 15.33 30.65 0.16
C LEU A 332 16.52 31.54 0.53
N ALA A 333 16.31 32.53 1.41
CA ALA A 333 17.37 33.41 1.87
C ALA A 333 18.38 32.73 2.82
N GLY A 334 18.04 31.55 3.34
CA GLY A 334 18.91 30.79 4.24
C GLY A 334 19.28 31.58 5.50
N LYS A 335 20.58 31.81 5.71
CA LYS A 335 21.11 32.50 6.91
C LYS A 335 21.15 34.03 6.75
N ASP A 336 21.01 34.55 5.54
CA ASP A 336 21.28 35.96 5.24
C ASP A 336 20.05 36.83 5.48
N LYS A 337 19.94 37.36 6.72
CA LYS A 337 18.82 38.22 7.14
C LYS A 337 18.74 39.56 6.41
N HIS A 338 19.82 40.02 5.78
CA HIS A 338 19.85 41.34 5.12
C HIS A 338 19.18 41.32 3.75
N ILE A 339 19.38 40.25 2.98
CA ILE A 339 18.85 40.12 1.62
C ILE A 339 17.32 40.03 1.66
N ILE A 340 16.77 39.31 2.64
CA ILE A 340 15.32 39.04 2.69
C ILE A 340 14.46 40.27 3.03
N LYS A 341 15.00 41.28 3.71
CA LYS A 341 14.21 42.45 4.14
C LYS A 341 13.63 43.25 2.98
N GLY A 342 14.25 43.17 1.80
CA GLY A 342 13.74 43.82 0.59
C GLY A 342 12.54 43.10 -0.04
N PHE A 343 12.32 41.83 0.29
CA PHE A 343 11.29 40.98 -0.31
C PHE A 343 10.08 40.75 0.60
N LEU A 344 10.22 41.01 1.89
CA LEU A 344 9.13 40.87 2.86
C LEU A 344 8.33 42.18 3.00
N PRO A 345 7.03 42.11 3.32
CA PRO A 345 6.24 43.29 3.65
C PRO A 345 6.87 44.12 4.79
N GLN A 346 6.69 45.43 4.75
CA GLN A 346 7.24 46.35 5.75
C GLN A 346 6.72 46.01 7.16
N GLY A 347 7.63 45.94 8.14
CA GLY A 347 7.29 45.64 9.53
C GLY A 347 7.23 44.15 9.91
N THR A 348 7.56 43.24 8.99
CA THR A 348 7.52 41.80 9.26
C THR A 348 8.64 41.35 10.21
N ASP A 349 8.28 40.69 11.31
CA ASP A 349 9.25 40.09 12.25
C ASP A 349 9.71 38.71 11.76
N ILE A 350 10.94 38.65 11.26
CA ILE A 350 11.59 37.44 10.75
C ILE A 350 11.73 36.36 11.85
N ASP A 351 12.00 36.76 13.10
CA ASP A 351 12.23 35.80 14.18
C ASP A 351 10.90 35.19 14.66
N ASN A 352 9.79 35.93 14.57
CA ASN A 352 8.45 35.38 14.75
C ASN A 352 8.09 34.37 13.64
N LEU A 353 8.35 34.71 12.36
CA LEU A 353 8.13 33.77 11.25
C LEU A 353 8.93 32.48 11.42
N ARG A 354 10.19 32.55 11.87
CA ARG A 354 10.99 31.35 12.19
C ARG A 354 10.37 30.50 13.31
N LYS A 355 9.72 31.11 14.30
CA LYS A 355 8.97 30.38 15.35
C LYS A 355 7.73 29.72 14.76
N GLN A 356 7.01 30.39 13.86
CA GLN A 356 5.85 29.82 13.16
C GLN A 356 6.24 28.60 12.33
N ILE A 357 7.32 28.67 11.53
CA ILE A 357 7.88 27.52 10.79
C ILE A 357 8.09 26.31 11.70
N LYS A 358 8.75 26.52 12.85
CA LYS A 358 8.99 25.44 13.82
C LYS A 358 7.69 24.86 14.37
N ALA A 359 6.69 25.69 14.66
CA ALA A 359 5.38 25.26 15.14
C ALA A 359 4.64 24.43 14.09
N VAL A 360 4.66 24.87 12.83
CA VAL A 360 4.04 24.15 11.69
C VAL A 360 4.70 22.79 11.47
N CYS A 361 6.03 22.75 11.45
CA CYS A 361 6.79 21.51 11.33
C CYS A 361 6.51 20.55 12.50
N ALA A 362 6.39 21.06 13.73
CA ALA A 362 6.03 20.25 14.89
C ALA A 362 4.60 19.70 14.80
N ARG A 363 3.64 20.54 14.37
CA ARG A 363 2.24 20.15 14.13
C ARG A 363 2.17 19.03 13.08
N ARG A 364 2.87 19.17 11.95
CA ARG A 364 2.91 18.15 10.90
C ARG A 364 3.56 16.85 11.37
N ARG A 365 4.64 16.91 12.15
CA ARG A 365 5.30 15.71 12.72
C ARG A 365 4.40 14.93 13.68
N LYS A 366 3.46 15.58 14.37
CA LYS A 366 2.45 14.89 15.20
C LYS A 366 1.33 14.26 14.37
N LYS A 367 0.98 14.90 13.25
CA LYS A 367 -0.08 14.46 12.34
C LYS A 367 0.35 13.28 11.46
N LYS A 368 1.64 13.17 11.10
CA LYS A 368 2.12 12.15 10.16
C LYS A 368 1.98 10.72 10.69
N LEU A 369 1.56 9.82 9.81
CA LEU A 369 1.48 8.38 10.04
C LEU A 369 2.60 7.67 9.27
N GLY A 370 3.24 6.73 9.94
CA GLY A 370 4.33 5.94 9.36
C GLY A 370 5.66 6.69 9.19
N LYS A 371 6.64 5.95 8.65
CA LYS A 371 7.96 6.46 8.32
C LYS A 371 8.15 6.41 6.81
N ALA A 372 7.46 7.29 6.08
CA ALA A 372 7.63 7.30 4.62
C ALA A 372 9.06 7.71 4.23
N PRO A 373 9.64 7.14 3.16
CA PRO A 373 10.99 7.46 2.65
C PRO A 373 11.25 8.96 2.45
N HIS A 374 10.21 9.70 2.04
CA HIS A 374 10.31 11.10 1.67
C HIS A 374 10.32 12.08 2.87
N ASP A 375 10.00 11.62 4.10
CA ASP A 375 9.96 12.35 5.40
C ASP A 375 8.66 13.11 5.82
N PRO A 376 7.92 13.85 4.95
CA PRO A 376 6.65 14.48 5.31
C PRO A 376 5.59 13.50 5.84
N GLY A 377 5.74 12.22 5.50
CA GLY A 377 4.81 11.16 5.86
C GLY A 377 3.47 11.31 5.17
N ILE A 378 2.59 10.35 5.43
CA ILE A 378 1.23 10.33 4.92
C ILE A 378 0.30 10.71 6.06
N TRP A 379 -0.84 11.31 5.76
CA TRP A 379 -1.92 11.46 6.71
C TRP A 379 -3.19 10.82 6.17
N VAL A 380 -3.87 10.07 7.03
CA VAL A 380 -5.20 9.52 6.78
C VAL A 380 -6.02 9.66 8.05
N LYS A 381 -7.33 9.84 7.90
CA LYS A 381 -8.25 9.86 9.03
C LYS A 381 -8.34 8.46 9.63
N VAL A 382 -7.99 8.34 10.91
CA VAL A 382 -8.12 7.10 11.69
C VAL A 382 -9.31 7.27 12.64
N VAL A 383 -10.28 6.35 12.58
CA VAL A 383 -11.45 6.35 13.46
C VAL A 383 -11.53 4.98 14.13
N ASN A 384 -11.46 4.94 15.47
CA ASN A 384 -11.49 3.69 16.25
C ASN A 384 -10.45 2.66 15.77
N ASP A 385 -9.20 3.09 15.57
CA ASP A 385 -8.09 2.28 15.05
C ASP A 385 -8.29 1.67 13.65
N ILE A 386 -9.31 2.11 12.92
CA ILE A 386 -9.56 1.74 11.53
C ILE A 386 -9.06 2.86 10.62
N GLY A 387 -8.14 2.53 9.71
CA GLY A 387 -7.69 3.41 8.62
C GLY A 387 -6.21 3.31 8.27
N TYR A 388 -5.33 3.08 9.25
CA TYR A 388 -3.89 2.97 9.04
C TYR A 388 -3.33 1.70 9.68
N ARG A 389 -2.51 0.96 8.93
CA ARG A 389 -1.76 -0.19 9.43
C ARG A 389 -0.26 0.05 9.19
N PRO A 390 0.59 0.06 10.22
CA PRO A 390 2.02 0.25 10.04
C PRO A 390 2.64 -0.94 9.33
N ILE A 391 3.67 -0.67 8.54
CA ILE A 391 4.53 -1.70 7.95
C ILE A 391 5.49 -2.18 9.05
N THR A 392 5.64 -3.50 9.19
CA THR A 392 6.47 -4.12 10.23
C THR A 392 7.96 -3.96 9.99
N GLU A 393 8.37 -3.78 8.73
CA GLU A 393 9.77 -3.65 8.31
C GLU A 393 10.20 -2.17 8.22
N ASP A 394 11.48 -1.88 8.48
CA ASP A 394 12.00 -0.50 8.41
C ASP A 394 12.15 -0.05 6.95
N PRO A 395 11.36 0.93 6.48
CA PRO A 395 11.32 1.32 5.07
C PRO A 395 12.67 1.79 4.48
N ARG A 396 13.68 2.05 5.32
CA ARG A 396 15.06 2.33 4.89
C ARG A 396 15.68 1.18 4.10
N TRP A 397 15.21 -0.07 4.25
CA TRP A 397 15.72 -1.20 3.48
C TRP A 397 15.39 -1.10 1.98
N PHE A 398 14.27 -0.47 1.60
CA PHE A 398 13.84 -0.32 0.21
C PHE A 398 14.64 0.72 -0.59
N ILE A 399 15.45 1.55 0.10
CA ILE A 399 16.17 2.70 -0.49
C ILE A 399 17.66 2.39 -0.68
N LYS A 400 18.14 1.26 -0.16
CA LYS A 400 19.48 0.71 -0.46
C LYS A 400 19.43 -0.08 -1.76
#